data_AF-A0A5B7BHT2-F1
#
_entry.id   AF-A0A5B7BHT2-F1
#
_cell.length_a   1.000
_cell.length_b   1.000
_cell.length_c   1.000
_cell.angle_alpha   90.00
_cell.angle_beta   90.00
_cell.angle_gamma   90.00
#
_symmetry.space_group_name_H-M   'P 1'
#
loop_
_entity.id
_entity.type
_entity.pdbx_description
1 polymer ?
#
loop_
_entity_poly.entity_id
_entity_poly.type
_entity_poly.pdbx_seq_one_letter_code
_entity_poly.pdbx_strand_id
1 'polypeptide(L)'
;REALVGLPGVNGLSIEQRKRLTIAVELVANPSIIFMDEPTSGLDARAAAIVMRTVRNTVDTGRTVVCTIHQPSIDIFDAFDELFLLKRGGEEIYVGPLGRHSAHLIKYFEGINGVSKIKDGYNPATWMLEVTSAAQEAALEVNFADVYKNSELYRRNKALIKELSTPPPGSKDLYFPTRYSQSFFTQCMACLWKQHWSYWRNPPYTAVRLLFT
;
A
#
# COMPACT_ATOMS: atom_id res chain seq x y z
N ARG A 1 -21.80 11.70 -16.55
CA ARG A 1 -20.91 11.60 -17.74
C ARG A 1 -20.71 10.12 -18.01
N GLU A 2 -21.09 9.64 -19.19
CA GLU A 2 -20.76 8.30 -19.65
C GLU A 2 -19.34 8.32 -20.25
N ALA A 3 -18.44 7.48 -19.73
CA ALA A 3 -17.06 7.41 -20.18
C ALA A 3 -16.65 5.94 -20.35
N LEU A 4 -15.90 5.65 -21.42
CA LEU A 4 -15.31 4.34 -21.62
C LEU A 4 -14.04 4.21 -20.78
N VAL A 5 -13.84 3.01 -20.19
CA VAL A 5 -12.58 2.70 -19.49
C VAL A 5 -11.39 2.81 -20.44
N GLY A 6 -11.52 2.29 -21.65
CA GLY A 6 -10.52 2.39 -22.72
C GLY A 6 -9.22 1.62 -22.43
N LEU A 7 -8.31 1.67 -23.40
CA LEU A 7 -6.99 1.04 -23.34
C LEU A 7 -5.98 1.98 -22.66
N PRO A 8 -5.14 1.49 -21.73
CA PRO A 8 -4.12 2.30 -21.08
C PRO A 8 -3.22 3.02 -22.09
N GLY A 9 -3.06 4.33 -21.94
CA GLY A 9 -2.20 5.15 -22.82
C GLY A 9 -2.76 5.45 -24.21
N VAL A 10 -3.94 4.91 -24.57
CA VAL A 10 -4.53 5.10 -25.90
C VAL A 10 -5.81 5.94 -25.82
N ASN A 11 -6.79 5.53 -25.01
CA ASN A 11 -8.08 6.20 -24.93
C ASN A 11 -8.81 5.92 -23.60
N GLY A 12 -9.93 6.62 -23.38
CA GLY A 12 -10.80 6.43 -22.22
C GLY A 12 -10.32 7.17 -20.99
N LEU A 13 -10.27 6.47 -19.85
CA LEU A 13 -9.94 7.06 -18.56
C LEU A 13 -8.46 7.48 -18.47
N SER A 14 -8.22 8.60 -17.78
CA SER A 14 -6.86 9.00 -17.40
C SER A 14 -6.21 7.95 -16.50
N ILE A 15 -4.89 8.01 -16.35
CA ILE A 15 -4.12 7.10 -15.47
C ILE A 15 -4.66 7.15 -14.03
N GLU A 16 -4.90 8.35 -13.50
CA GLU A 16 -5.48 8.56 -12.18
C GLU A 16 -6.89 7.95 -12.05
N GLN A 17 -7.76 8.20 -13.02
CA GLN A 17 -9.12 7.66 -13.01
C GLN A 17 -9.12 6.14 -13.08
N ARG A 18 -8.20 5.56 -13.87
CA ARG A 18 -8.02 4.12 -13.98
C ARG A 18 -7.52 3.52 -12.66
N LYS A 19 -6.56 4.16 -11.99
CA LYS A 19 -6.06 3.69 -10.68
C LYS A 19 -7.18 3.71 -9.63
N ARG A 20 -7.97 4.80 -9.57
CA ARG A 20 -9.16 4.88 -8.72
C ARG A 20 -10.20 3.80 -9.03
N LEU A 21 -10.43 3.52 -10.31
CA LEU A 21 -11.33 2.44 -10.74
C LEU A 21 -10.81 1.07 -10.29
N THR A 22 -9.52 0.78 -10.45
CA THR A 22 -8.93 -0.48 -9.99
C THR A 22 -9.08 -0.64 -8.48
N ILE A 23 -8.80 0.40 -7.69
CA ILE A 23 -9.01 0.37 -6.24
C ILE A 23 -10.49 0.13 -5.92
N ALA A 24 -11.40 0.83 -6.59
CA ALA A 24 -12.84 0.66 -6.39
C ALA A 24 -13.31 -0.78 -6.69
N VAL A 25 -12.77 -1.44 -7.72
CA VAL A 25 -13.09 -2.84 -8.04
C VAL A 25 -12.72 -3.78 -6.89
N GLU A 26 -11.55 -3.58 -6.27
CA GLU A 26 -11.14 -4.37 -5.10
C GLU A 26 -11.99 -4.04 -3.85
N LEU A 27 -12.36 -2.77 -3.65
CA LEU A 27 -13.17 -2.34 -2.51
C LEU A 27 -14.62 -2.86 -2.56
N VAL A 28 -15.17 -3.12 -3.76
CA VAL A 28 -16.52 -3.71 -3.91
C VAL A 28 -16.62 -5.09 -3.28
N ALA A 29 -15.52 -5.85 -3.20
CA ALA A 29 -15.49 -7.14 -2.52
C ALA A 29 -15.61 -7.03 -0.99
N ASN A 30 -15.60 -5.81 -0.45
CA ASN A 30 -15.65 -5.53 0.98
C ASN A 30 -14.61 -6.31 1.82
N PRO A 31 -13.32 -6.28 1.46
CA PRO A 31 -12.28 -6.99 2.21
C PRO A 31 -12.00 -6.32 3.57
N SER A 32 -11.68 -7.13 4.58
CA SER A 32 -11.23 -6.64 5.89
C SER A 32 -9.78 -6.16 5.89
N ILE A 33 -8.95 -6.75 5.02
CA ILE A 33 -7.53 -6.43 4.86
C ILE A 33 -7.26 -6.17 3.38
N ILE A 34 -6.60 -5.06 3.07
CA ILE A 34 -6.30 -4.63 1.71
C ILE A 34 -4.79 -4.46 1.56
N PHE A 35 -4.21 -5.09 0.55
CA PHE A 35 -2.81 -4.90 0.18
C PHE A 35 -2.73 -4.04 -1.08
N MET A 36 -1.93 -2.98 -1.06
CA MET A 36 -1.71 -2.12 -2.23
C MET A 36 -0.23 -2.00 -2.55
N ASP A 37 0.15 -2.39 -3.76
CA ASP A 37 1.52 -2.20 -4.24
C ASP A 37 1.64 -0.85 -4.97
N GLU A 38 2.45 0.05 -4.42
CA GLU A 38 2.73 1.41 -4.91
C GLU A 38 1.48 2.13 -5.48
N PRO A 39 0.48 2.45 -4.64
CA PRO A 39 -0.77 3.05 -5.10
C PRO A 39 -0.59 4.45 -5.71
N THR A 40 0.55 5.10 -5.49
CA THR A 40 0.88 6.44 -6.00
C THR A 40 1.75 6.43 -7.26
N SER A 41 2.21 5.26 -7.72
CA SER A 41 3.10 5.15 -8.88
C SER A 41 2.43 5.65 -10.17
N GLY A 42 3.15 6.48 -10.93
CA GLY A 42 2.68 7.07 -12.18
C GLY A 42 1.64 8.19 -12.02
N LEU A 43 1.44 8.69 -10.79
CA LEU A 43 0.55 9.82 -10.50
C LEU A 43 1.35 11.07 -10.19
N ASP A 44 0.82 12.23 -10.58
CA ASP A 44 1.31 13.51 -10.04
C ASP A 44 0.94 13.65 -8.54
N ALA A 45 1.53 14.64 -7.87
CA ALA A 45 1.33 14.84 -6.44
C ALA A 45 -0.15 15.04 -6.04
N ARG A 46 -0.94 15.71 -6.88
CA ARG A 46 -2.36 15.97 -6.60
C ARG A 46 -3.18 14.69 -6.75
N ALA A 47 -2.98 13.96 -7.84
CA ALA A 47 -3.61 12.69 -8.11
C ALA A 47 -3.28 11.64 -7.03
N ALA A 48 -2.01 11.57 -6.61
CA ALA A 48 -1.58 10.71 -5.51
C ALA A 48 -2.29 11.05 -4.19
N ALA A 49 -2.40 12.35 -3.85
CA ALA A 49 -3.11 12.78 -2.65
C ALA A 49 -4.60 12.42 -2.68
N ILE A 50 -5.27 12.55 -3.83
CA ILE A 50 -6.68 12.14 -3.99
C ILE A 50 -6.85 10.63 -3.78
N VAL A 51 -5.95 9.82 -4.35
CA VAL A 51 -5.94 8.37 -4.16
C VAL A 51 -5.73 8.03 -2.69
N MET A 52 -4.70 8.57 -2.06
CA MET A 52 -4.39 8.29 -0.65
C MET A 52 -5.49 8.77 0.32
N ARG A 53 -6.18 9.86 0.04
CA ARG A 53 -7.38 10.27 0.80
C ARG A 53 -8.50 9.23 0.71
N THR A 54 -8.68 8.60 -0.45
CA THR A 54 -9.69 7.54 -0.64
C THR A 54 -9.30 6.28 0.13
N VAL A 55 -8.01 5.93 0.12
CA VAL A 55 -7.46 4.85 0.94
C VAL A 55 -7.68 5.15 2.42
N ARG A 56 -7.44 6.38 2.86
CA ARG A 56 -7.63 6.80 4.25
C ARG A 56 -9.08 6.68 4.71
N ASN A 57 -10.02 7.18 3.91
CA ASN A 57 -11.44 6.98 4.18
C ASN A 57 -11.83 5.49 4.29
N THR A 58 -11.14 4.60 3.58
CA THR A 58 -11.36 3.15 3.70
C THR A 58 -10.83 2.62 5.03
N VAL A 59 -9.67 3.07 5.50
CA VAL A 59 -9.14 2.70 6.81
C VAL A 59 -10.06 3.17 7.94
N ASP A 60 -10.58 4.40 7.84
CA ASP A 60 -11.45 5.00 8.87
C ASP A 60 -12.78 4.25 9.08
N THR A 61 -13.13 3.36 8.15
CA THR A 61 -14.30 2.46 8.28
C THR A 61 -13.97 1.13 8.99
N GLY A 62 -12.78 1.01 9.60
CA GLY A 62 -12.35 -0.16 10.37
C GLY A 62 -11.64 -1.25 9.55
N ARG A 63 -11.13 -0.91 8.36
CA ARG A 63 -10.38 -1.86 7.51
C ARG A 63 -8.87 -1.66 7.69
N THR A 64 -8.12 -2.76 7.60
CA THR A 64 -6.65 -2.70 7.61
C THR A 64 -6.14 -2.53 6.19
N VAL A 65 -5.29 -1.53 5.96
CA VAL A 65 -4.60 -1.35 4.67
C VAL A 65 -3.09 -1.46 4.90
N VAL A 66 -2.43 -2.27 4.08
CA VAL A 66 -0.97 -2.36 4.01
C VAL A 66 -0.55 -1.95 2.62
N CYS A 67 0.36 -0.99 2.49
CA CYS A 67 0.86 -0.60 1.18
C CYS A 67 2.34 -0.26 1.15
N THR A 68 2.95 -0.45 -0.01
CA THR A 68 4.31 0.00 -0.32
C THR A 68 4.24 1.40 -0.92
N ILE A 69 5.14 2.31 -0.53
CA ILE A 69 5.21 3.65 -1.11
C ILE A 69 6.67 4.00 -1.38
N HIS A 70 6.94 4.41 -2.62
CA HIS A 70 8.21 4.98 -2.99
C HIS A 70 8.18 6.51 -2.80
N GLN A 71 8.86 7.01 -1.76
CA GLN A 71 9.08 8.45 -1.49
C GLN A 71 7.79 9.31 -1.45
N PRO A 72 6.98 9.22 -0.39
CA PRO A 72 5.77 10.04 -0.25
C PRO A 72 6.09 11.52 -0.01
N SER A 73 5.16 12.39 -0.42
CA SER A 73 5.12 13.79 0.05
C SER A 73 4.77 13.85 1.54
N ILE A 74 5.03 14.98 2.19
CA ILE A 74 4.71 15.21 3.61
C ILE A 74 3.22 14.89 3.89
N ASP A 75 2.32 15.45 3.08
CA ASP A 75 0.87 15.25 3.24
C ASP A 75 0.45 13.78 3.15
N ILE A 76 1.08 13.01 2.26
CA ILE A 76 0.80 11.58 2.12
C ILE A 76 1.41 10.81 3.30
N PHE A 77 2.63 11.17 3.70
CA PHE A 77 3.35 10.48 4.77
C PHE A 77 2.64 10.64 6.13
N ASP A 78 2.13 11.84 6.41
CA ASP A 78 1.38 12.13 7.64
C ASP A 78 0.00 11.44 7.71
N ALA A 79 -0.48 10.85 6.60
CA ALA A 79 -1.71 10.08 6.56
C ALA A 79 -1.52 8.61 7.00
N PHE A 80 -0.29 8.17 7.27
CA PHE A 80 0.00 6.82 7.74
C PHE A 80 0.00 6.73 9.26
N ASP A 81 -0.61 5.67 9.78
CA ASP A 81 -0.66 5.40 11.22
C ASP A 81 0.67 4.78 11.69
N GLU A 82 1.16 3.80 10.94
CA GLU A 82 2.38 3.02 11.22
C GLU A 82 3.29 2.94 10.00
N LEU A 83 4.58 2.83 10.25
CA LEU A 83 5.63 2.62 9.25
C LEU A 83 6.33 1.30 9.52
N PHE A 84 6.47 0.51 8.46
CA PHE A 84 7.35 -0.66 8.40
C PHE A 84 8.51 -0.33 7.45
N LEU A 85 9.67 0.03 7.99
CA LEU A 85 10.85 0.45 7.24
C LEU A 85 11.87 -0.68 7.15
N LEU A 86 12.27 -0.98 5.92
CA LEU A 86 13.23 -2.01 5.56
C LEU A 86 14.49 -1.39 4.94
N LYS A 87 15.65 -1.98 5.24
CA LYS A 87 16.88 -1.73 4.48
C LYS A 87 17.18 -2.85 3.48
N ARG A 88 18.19 -2.63 2.64
CA ARG A 88 18.69 -3.64 1.70
C ARG A 88 19.04 -4.94 2.44
N GLY A 89 18.60 -6.07 1.91
CA GLY A 89 18.69 -7.37 2.59
C GLY A 89 17.40 -7.79 3.29
N GLY A 90 16.36 -6.94 3.29
CA GLY A 90 15.07 -7.26 3.89
C GLY A 90 15.09 -7.18 5.41
N GLU A 91 16.03 -6.43 5.99
CA GLU A 91 16.14 -6.25 7.43
C GLU A 91 15.31 -5.06 7.90
N GLU A 92 14.57 -5.28 9.00
CA GLU A 92 13.80 -4.25 9.69
C GLU A 92 14.74 -3.25 10.38
N ILE A 93 14.52 -1.97 10.13
CA ILE A 93 15.25 -0.88 10.79
C ILE A 93 14.34 0.04 11.60
N TYR A 94 13.03 -0.01 11.34
CA TYR A 94 12.01 0.62 12.16
C TYR A 94 10.65 -0.02 11.88
N VAL A 95 9.92 -0.41 12.91
CA VAL A 95 8.50 -0.80 12.79
C VAL A 95 7.74 -0.15 13.93
N GLY A 96 6.81 0.73 13.63
CA GLY A 96 6.04 1.40 14.67
C GLY A 96 5.23 2.60 14.20
N PRO A 97 4.51 3.26 15.13
CA PRO A 97 3.65 4.38 14.83
C PRO A 97 4.47 5.61 14.46
N LEU A 98 4.11 6.31 13.37
CA LEU A 98 4.76 7.56 12.97
C LEU A 98 4.57 8.66 14.02
N GLY A 99 3.39 8.69 14.66
CA GLY A 99 2.98 9.77 15.54
C GLY A 99 2.63 11.04 14.76
N ARG A 100 2.11 12.05 15.46
CA ARG A 100 1.71 13.32 14.83
C ARG A 100 2.94 13.99 14.19
N HIS A 101 2.85 14.34 12.91
CA HIS A 101 3.96 14.90 12.12
C HIS A 101 5.24 14.05 12.22
N SER A 102 5.09 12.72 12.20
CA SER A 102 6.22 11.78 12.27
C SER A 102 7.11 11.92 13.53
N ALA A 103 6.60 12.49 14.62
CA ALA A 103 7.40 12.80 15.81
C ALA A 103 8.06 11.56 16.46
N HIS A 104 7.40 10.39 16.43
CA HIS A 104 7.97 9.17 17.02
C HIS A 104 9.11 8.62 16.16
N LEU A 105 8.94 8.65 14.84
CA LEU A 105 9.98 8.29 13.87
C LEU A 105 11.22 9.17 14.03
N ILE A 106 11.01 10.49 14.05
CA ILE A 106 12.08 11.47 14.17
C ILE A 106 12.83 11.25 15.48
N LYS A 107 12.10 11.16 16.61
CA LYS A 107 12.70 10.92 17.92
C LYS A 107 13.49 9.62 17.99
N TYR A 108 13.04 8.56 17.31
CA TYR A 108 13.74 7.28 17.26
C TYR A 108 15.10 7.42 16.59
N PHE A 109 15.15 7.97 15.38
CA PHE A 109 16.39 8.08 14.62
C PHE A 109 17.33 9.16 15.18
N GLU A 110 16.82 10.29 15.67
CA GLU A 110 17.64 11.30 16.35
C GLU A 110 18.24 10.82 17.68
N GLY A 111 17.67 9.77 18.28
CA GLY A 111 18.22 9.13 19.47
C GLY A 111 19.46 8.27 19.19
N ILE A 112 19.77 7.98 17.92
CA ILE A 112 20.92 7.19 17.52
C ILE A 112 22.13 8.13 17.36
N ASN A 113 23.23 7.78 18.04
CA ASN A 113 24.43 8.61 18.00
C ASN A 113 24.96 8.79 16.57
N GLY A 114 25.23 10.04 16.19
CA GLY A 114 25.76 10.39 14.87
C GLY A 114 24.71 10.64 13.79
N VAL A 115 23.44 10.29 14.00
CA VAL A 115 22.36 10.64 13.06
C VAL A 115 22.13 12.15 13.06
N SER A 116 22.04 12.75 11.87
CA SER A 116 21.78 14.18 11.72
C SER A 116 20.32 14.50 12.03
N LYS A 117 20.11 15.57 12.81
CA LYS A 117 18.77 16.05 13.13
C LYS A 117 18.03 16.54 11.89
N ILE A 118 16.71 16.34 11.88
CA ILE A 118 15.89 16.82 10.78
C ILE A 118 15.83 18.35 10.79
N LYS A 119 15.87 18.95 9.59
CA LYS A 119 15.70 20.41 9.44
C LYS A 119 14.22 20.77 9.48
N ASP A 120 13.91 21.96 9.98
CA ASP A 120 12.53 22.44 9.99
C ASP A 120 11.95 22.51 8.57
N GLY A 121 10.70 22.07 8.42
CA GLY A 121 10.02 21.95 7.12
C GLY A 121 10.56 20.88 6.15
N TYR A 122 11.56 20.08 6.55
CA TYR A 122 12.08 19.02 5.71
C TYR A 122 11.20 17.76 5.76
N ASN A 123 11.06 17.05 4.65
CA ASN A 123 10.18 15.89 4.57
C ASN A 123 10.73 14.72 5.39
N PRO A 124 10.03 14.26 6.45
CA PRO A 124 10.49 13.14 7.27
C PRO A 124 10.71 11.85 6.49
N ALA A 125 9.90 11.60 5.45
CA ALA A 125 10.04 10.42 4.60
C ALA A 125 11.31 10.46 3.74
N THR A 126 11.72 11.65 3.31
CA THR A 126 12.99 11.83 2.57
C THR A 126 14.17 11.75 3.53
N TRP A 127 14.09 12.46 4.66
CA TRP A 127 15.13 12.46 5.69
C TRP A 127 15.44 11.06 6.20
N MET A 128 14.42 10.26 6.55
CA MET A 128 14.64 8.91 7.08
C MET A 128 15.44 8.05 6.08
N LEU A 129 15.13 8.12 4.79
CA LEU A 129 15.83 7.34 3.76
C LEU A 129 17.27 7.81 3.56
N GLU A 130 17.54 9.10 3.74
CA GLU A 130 18.89 9.67 3.66
C GLU A 130 19.76 9.23 4.84
N VAL A 131 19.25 9.37 6.07
CA VAL A 131 20.00 9.02 7.29
C VAL A 131 20.19 7.52 7.45
N THR A 132 19.29 6.69 6.91
CA THR A 132 19.43 5.23 6.91
C THR A 132 20.00 4.66 5.62
N SER A 133 20.61 5.51 4.78
CA SER A 133 21.27 5.05 3.56
C SER A 133 22.52 4.23 3.89
N ALA A 134 22.91 3.30 3.00
CA ALA A 134 24.08 2.45 3.21
C ALA A 134 25.39 3.26 3.36
N ALA A 135 25.47 4.43 2.73
CA ALA A 135 26.62 5.33 2.88
C ALA A 135 26.70 5.95 4.28
N GLN A 136 25.56 6.37 4.83
CA GLN A 136 25.50 6.87 6.21
C GLN A 136 25.74 5.76 7.23
N GLU A 137 25.19 4.58 7.00
CA GLU A 137 25.41 3.40 7.84
C GLU A 137 26.92 3.06 7.95
N ALA A 138 27.64 3.08 6.82
CA ALA A 138 29.08 2.88 6.78
C ALA A 138 29.87 4.03 7.44
N ALA A 139 29.46 5.28 7.23
CA ALA A 139 30.14 6.45 7.81
C ALA A 139 29.99 6.53 9.34
N LEU A 140 28.87 6.04 9.88
CA LEU A 140 28.60 5.99 11.31
C LEU A 140 29.14 4.73 11.98
N GLU A 141 29.59 3.74 11.21
CA GLU A 141 29.98 2.41 11.69
C GLU A 141 28.88 1.74 12.54
N VAL A 142 27.61 1.98 12.18
CA VAL A 142 26.42 1.45 12.88
C VAL A 142 25.73 0.43 11.99
N ASN A 143 25.08 -0.59 12.56
CA ASN A 143 24.10 -1.42 11.83
C ASN A 143 22.70 -1.09 12.33
N PHE A 144 21.89 -0.41 11.53
CA PHE A 144 20.55 0.03 11.94
C PHE A 144 19.62 -1.14 12.28
N ALA A 145 19.80 -2.31 11.63
CA ALA A 145 19.01 -3.49 11.95
C ALA A 145 19.34 -4.03 13.35
N ASP A 146 20.60 -3.97 13.77
CA ASP A 146 21.00 -4.39 15.10
C ASP A 146 20.58 -3.37 16.16
N VAL A 147 20.64 -2.07 15.85
CA VAL A 147 20.07 -1.02 16.71
C VAL A 147 18.57 -1.26 16.93
N TYR A 148 17.83 -1.57 15.87
CA TYR A 148 16.41 -1.87 15.98
C TYR A 148 16.15 -3.14 16.78
N LYS A 149 16.82 -4.27 16.50
CA LYS A 149 16.67 -5.52 17.25
C LYS A 149 16.92 -5.36 18.77
N ASN A 150 17.84 -4.47 19.15
CA ASN A 150 18.16 -4.21 20.56
C ASN A 150 17.27 -3.13 21.21
N SER A 151 16.45 -2.43 20.42
CA SER A 151 15.59 -1.35 20.89
C SER A 151 14.42 -1.83 21.77
N GLU A 152 13.88 -0.93 22.57
CA GLU A 152 12.63 -1.16 23.31
C GLU A 152 11.44 -1.36 22.35
N LEU A 153 11.43 -0.65 21.21
CA LEU A 153 10.40 -0.73 20.19
C LEU A 153 10.28 -2.16 19.64
N TYR A 154 11.40 -2.80 19.29
CA TYR A 154 11.41 -4.19 18.82
C TYR A 154 10.87 -5.15 19.89
N ARG A 155 11.31 -5.01 21.15
CA ARG A 155 10.84 -5.83 22.26
C ARG A 155 9.33 -5.70 22.48
N ARG A 156 8.81 -4.47 22.44
CA ARG A 156 7.37 -4.19 22.54
C ARG A 156 6.60 -4.84 21.38
N ASN A 157 7.09 -4.69 20.15
CA ASN A 157 6.45 -5.28 18.97
C ASN A 157 6.41 -6.80 19.05
N LYS A 158 7.51 -7.45 19.45
CA LYS A 158 7.54 -8.92 19.62
C LYS A 158 6.61 -9.39 20.75
N ALA A 159 6.51 -8.65 21.84
CA ALA A 159 5.56 -8.94 22.91
C ALA A 159 4.11 -8.83 22.41
N LEU A 160 3.77 -7.77 21.69
CA LEU A 160 2.45 -7.54 21.11
C LEU A 160 2.09 -8.62 20.08
N ILE A 161 3.01 -8.98 19.18
CA ILE A 161 2.78 -10.06 18.22
C ILE A 161 2.50 -11.38 18.95
N LYS A 162 3.26 -11.68 20.01
CA LYS A 162 3.06 -12.90 20.80
C LYS A 162 1.70 -12.91 21.49
N GLU A 163 1.27 -11.78 22.05
CA GLU A 163 -0.05 -11.62 22.67
C GLU A 163 -1.18 -11.80 21.64
N LEU A 164 -1.08 -11.14 20.49
CA LEU A 164 -2.09 -11.19 19.43
C LEU A 164 -2.10 -12.52 18.66
N SER A 165 -1.01 -13.30 18.72
CA SER A 165 -0.94 -14.64 18.13
C SER A 165 -1.78 -15.66 18.90
N THR A 166 -2.11 -15.38 20.17
CA THR A 166 -3.02 -16.21 20.96
C THR A 166 -4.43 -15.63 20.90
N PRO A 167 -5.38 -16.32 20.25
CA PRO A 167 -6.72 -15.79 20.10
C PRO A 167 -7.47 -15.80 21.45
N PRO A 168 -8.32 -14.80 21.74
CA PRO A 168 -9.06 -14.73 23.00
C PRO A 168 -9.96 -15.94 23.23
N PRO A 169 -10.17 -16.38 24.49
CA PRO A 169 -11.08 -17.49 24.79
C PRO A 169 -12.48 -17.26 24.22
N GLY A 170 -12.98 -18.23 23.44
CA GLY A 170 -14.29 -18.15 22.79
C GLY A 170 -14.31 -17.51 21.40
N SER A 171 -13.16 -17.06 20.88
CA SER A 171 -13.04 -16.69 19.47
C SER A 171 -13.26 -17.91 18.56
N LYS A 172 -13.86 -17.67 17.40
CA LYS A 172 -13.99 -18.68 16.34
C LYS A 172 -13.07 -18.31 15.19
N ASP A 173 -12.43 -19.32 14.61
CA ASP A 173 -11.65 -19.13 13.39
C ASP A 173 -12.54 -18.60 12.26
N LEU A 174 -11.93 -17.83 11.36
CA LEU A 174 -12.60 -17.38 10.15
C LEU A 174 -13.04 -18.59 9.33
N TYR A 175 -14.35 -18.81 9.25
CA TYR A 175 -14.94 -19.88 8.47
C TYR A 175 -15.50 -19.33 7.16
N PHE A 176 -15.02 -19.89 6.05
CA PHE A 176 -15.58 -19.63 4.73
C PHE A 176 -16.30 -20.90 4.26
N PRO A 177 -17.61 -20.85 3.97
CA PRO A 177 -18.39 -22.04 3.59
C PRO A 177 -17.93 -22.65 2.27
N THR A 178 -17.28 -21.85 1.43
CA THR A 178 -16.78 -22.24 0.12
C THR A 178 -15.41 -21.61 -0.11
N ARG A 179 -14.58 -22.27 -0.93
CA ARG A 179 -13.29 -21.72 -1.36
C ARG A 179 -13.44 -20.44 -2.19
N TYR A 180 -14.55 -20.30 -2.92
CA TYR A 180 -14.85 -19.15 -3.78
C TYR A 180 -16.20 -18.55 -3.43
N SER A 181 -16.36 -17.25 -3.66
CA SER A 181 -17.61 -16.53 -3.36
C SER A 181 -18.81 -16.96 -4.20
N GLN A 182 -18.59 -17.61 -5.35
CA GLN A 182 -19.64 -18.04 -6.30
C GLN A 182 -19.33 -19.41 -6.89
N SER A 183 -20.34 -20.11 -7.42
CA SER A 183 -20.18 -21.42 -8.05
C SER A 183 -19.41 -21.34 -9.38
N PHE A 184 -18.78 -22.45 -9.79
CA PHE A 184 -18.03 -22.53 -11.04
C PHE A 184 -18.87 -22.11 -12.26
N PHE A 185 -20.11 -22.59 -12.36
CA PHE A 185 -21.00 -22.26 -13.48
C PHE A 185 -21.31 -20.77 -13.53
N THR A 186 -21.56 -20.12 -12.39
CA THR A 186 -21.80 -18.67 -12.30
C THR A 186 -20.58 -17.88 -12.75
N GLN A 187 -19.39 -18.25 -12.28
CA GLN A 187 -18.13 -17.62 -12.68
C GLN A 187 -17.88 -17.78 -14.19
N CYS A 188 -18.09 -18.99 -14.73
CA CYS A 188 -17.94 -19.27 -16.16
C CYS A 188 -18.89 -18.43 -17.01
N MET A 189 -20.18 -18.41 -16.67
CA MET A 189 -21.18 -17.61 -17.37
C MET A 189 -20.90 -16.11 -17.28
N ALA A 190 -20.45 -15.61 -16.13
CA ALA A 190 -20.06 -14.21 -15.96
C ALA A 190 -18.85 -13.84 -16.85
N CYS A 191 -17.85 -14.72 -16.95
CA CYS A 191 -16.70 -14.53 -17.84
C CYS A 191 -17.12 -14.53 -19.32
N LEU A 192 -17.96 -15.47 -19.74
CA LEU A 192 -18.49 -15.52 -21.11
C LEU A 192 -19.31 -14.28 -21.44
N TRP A 193 -20.17 -13.84 -20.53
CA TRP A 193 -20.97 -12.63 -20.67
C TRP A 193 -20.08 -11.38 -20.81
N LYS A 194 -19.09 -11.22 -19.91
CA LYS A 194 -18.12 -10.11 -19.97
C LYS A 194 -17.35 -10.12 -21.29
N GLN A 195 -16.88 -11.30 -21.72
CA GLN A 195 -16.12 -11.44 -22.96
C GLN A 195 -16.98 -11.14 -24.19
N HIS A 196 -18.23 -11.60 -24.21
CA HIS A 196 -19.20 -11.32 -25.26
C HIS A 196 -19.43 -9.81 -25.39
N TRP A 197 -19.70 -9.12 -24.29
CA TRP A 197 -19.84 -7.65 -24.30
C TRP A 197 -18.58 -6.93 -24.78
N SER A 198 -17.39 -7.40 -24.37
CA SER A 198 -16.12 -6.84 -24.83
C SER A 198 -15.95 -6.95 -26.35
N TYR A 199 -16.27 -8.12 -26.93
CA TYR A 199 -16.22 -8.34 -28.39
C TYR A 199 -17.23 -7.47 -29.15
N TRP A 200 -18.49 -7.46 -28.72
CA TRP A 200 -19.55 -6.70 -29.39
C TRP A 200 -19.29 -5.19 -29.35
N ARG A 201 -18.71 -4.70 -28.25
CA ARG A 201 -18.39 -3.27 -28.09
C ARG A 201 -17.05 -2.89 -28.72
N ASN A 202 -16.34 -3.80 -29.38
CA ASN A 202 -15.13 -3.53 -30.16
C ASN A 202 -15.29 -3.97 -31.65
N PRO A 203 -16.06 -3.21 -32.46
CA PRO A 203 -16.26 -3.52 -33.87
C PRO A 203 -14.98 -3.61 -34.71
N PRO A 204 -13.97 -2.72 -34.56
CA PRO A 204 -12.73 -2.80 -35.34
C PRO A 204 -11.98 -4.11 -35.12
N TYR A 205 -11.86 -4.56 -33.85
CA TYR A 205 -11.22 -5.82 -33.54
C TYR A 205 -11.98 -7.01 -34.17
N THR A 206 -13.30 -7.01 -34.07
CA THR A 206 -14.15 -8.09 -34.63
C THR A 206 -14.04 -8.14 -36.15
N ALA A 207 -14.00 -6.99 -36.82
CA ALA A 207 -13.84 -6.90 -38.27
C ALA A 207 -12.48 -7.44 -38.73
N VAL A 208 -11.38 -7.06 -38.06
CA VAL A 208 -10.04 -7.61 -38.34
C VAL A 208 -10.02 -9.12 -38.15
N ARG A 209 -10.58 -9.64 -37.05
CA ARG A 209 -10.64 -11.10 -36.83
C ARG A 209 -11.36 -11.82 -37.96
N LEU A 210 -12.50 -11.32 -38.44
CA LEU A 210 -13.27 -11.92 -39.54
C LEU A 210 -12.60 -11.80 -40.90
N LEU A 211 -11.74 -10.81 -41.11
CA LEU A 211 -10.98 -10.64 -42.36
C LEU A 211 -9.73 -11.52 -42.43
N PHE A 212 -9.12 -11.85 -41.28
CA PHE A 212 -7.87 -12.62 -41.18
C PHE A 212 -8.05 -14.06 -40.64
N THR A 213 -9.28 -14.50 -40.38
CA THR A 213 -9.64 -15.89 -40.06
C THR A 213 -10.52 -16.44 -41.16
#